data_AF-A0A196SGJ1-F1
#
_entry.id   AF-A0A196SGJ1-F1
#
_cell.length_a   1.000
_cell.length_b   1.000
_cell.length_c   1.000
_cell.angle_alpha   90.00
_cell.angle_beta   90.00
_cell.angle_gamma   90.00
#
_symmetry.space_group_name_H-M   'P 1'
#
loop_
_entity.id
_entity.type
_entity.pdbx_description
1 polymer ?
#
loop_
_entity_poly.entity_id
_entity_poly.type
_entity_poly.pdbx_seq_one_letter_code
_entity_poly.pdbx_strand_id
1 'polypeptide(L)'
;MMDLSNRIEEAKQCKESRITAAHSFVEDLLPLYRILGITADNAADSFDKTILSHPENPPVTRVFIDSYVPRITALHDLIEERQHAMEHYRGTIEMLWHILHTPKEEQDQYTQTYCTLLSNEALAKQEEYIAQLQEEVKMKLQSLIPALREEIGQVCEYMNTYCTTLQAWDLGVLAVPPELFSMEVFEQHNQLFEQLRQAKAQLDPIVALVNEREHLLELQKELESIMKDPSRYTDRRNSNKILNRQRALEREVKRIPLVDKQLIPLIGDYELHNGEIVVNGEPYLQILKEEEEAYKPRSVRVWEESDE
;
A
#
# COMPACT_ATOMS: atom_id res chain seq x y z
N MET A 1 55.91 -1.24 71.00
CA MET A 1 54.48 -0.95 71.23
C MET A 1 53.91 0.13 70.31
N MET A 2 54.66 1.17 69.91
CA MET A 2 54.18 2.19 68.93
C MET A 2 53.84 1.62 67.53
N ASP A 3 54.51 0.57 67.08
CA ASP A 3 54.36 0.02 65.72
C ASP A 3 53.00 -0.68 65.46
N LEU A 4 52.48 -1.41 66.45
CA LEU A 4 51.19 -2.11 66.31
C LEU A 4 50.00 -1.16 66.38
N SER A 5 50.06 -0.12 67.23
CA SER A 5 49.01 0.88 67.34
C SER A 5 48.86 1.68 66.05
N ASN A 6 49.97 2.05 65.40
CA ASN A 6 49.96 2.72 64.11
C ASN A 6 49.37 1.83 63.01
N ARG A 7 49.75 0.56 62.95
CA ARG A 7 49.20 -0.40 61.97
C ARG A 7 47.70 -0.66 62.16
N ILE A 8 47.21 -0.66 63.41
CA ILE A 8 45.78 -0.76 63.70
C ILE A 8 45.05 0.49 63.20
N GLU A 9 45.63 1.67 63.40
CA GLU A 9 45.04 2.93 62.97
C GLU A 9 44.99 3.04 61.44
N GLU A 10 46.07 2.68 60.74
CA GLU A 10 46.09 2.58 59.28
C GLU A 10 45.04 1.60 58.74
N ALA A 11 44.88 0.44 59.39
CA ALA A 11 43.87 -0.55 59.01
C ALA A 11 42.44 -0.04 59.23
N LYS A 12 42.19 0.72 60.29
CA LYS A 12 40.89 1.37 60.54
C LYS A 12 40.59 2.42 59.47
N GLN A 13 41.54 3.32 59.19
CA GLN A 13 41.39 4.34 58.16
C GLN A 13 41.15 3.73 56.78
N CYS A 14 41.86 2.64 56.45
CA CYS A 14 41.65 1.90 55.20
C CYS A 14 40.25 1.27 55.15
N LYS A 15 39.77 0.68 56.25
CA LYS A 15 38.42 0.11 56.34
C LYS A 15 37.35 1.19 56.18
N GLU A 16 37.47 2.31 56.88
CA GLU A 16 36.54 3.44 56.80
C GLU A 16 36.48 3.99 55.37
N SER A 17 37.63 4.19 54.73
CA SER A 17 37.70 4.63 53.33
C SER A 17 36.96 3.69 52.38
N ARG A 18 37.08 2.36 52.58
CA ARG A 18 36.36 1.37 51.78
C ARG A 18 34.87 1.34 52.06
N ILE A 19 34.45 1.56 53.30
CA ILE A 19 33.02 1.68 53.66
C ILE A 19 32.42 2.88 52.92
N THR A 20 33.06 4.06 53.01
CA THR A 20 32.60 5.26 52.31
C THR A 20 32.51 5.05 50.80
N ALA A 21 33.54 4.43 50.19
CA ALA A 21 33.53 4.13 48.76
C ALA A 21 32.41 3.14 48.37
N ALA A 22 32.23 2.07 49.14
CA ALA A 22 31.20 1.07 48.87
C ALA A 22 29.78 1.65 48.97
N HIS A 23 29.51 2.51 49.96
CA HIS A 23 28.24 3.23 50.04
C HIS A 23 28.00 4.13 48.83
N SER A 24 29.01 4.91 48.41
CA SER A 24 28.92 5.74 47.21
C SER A 24 28.59 4.91 45.97
N PHE A 25 29.22 3.75 45.78
CA PHE A 25 28.92 2.89 44.64
C PHE A 25 27.52 2.26 44.70
N VAL A 26 27.02 1.94 45.89
CA VAL A 26 25.64 1.45 46.04
C VAL A 26 24.63 2.54 45.72
N GLU A 27 24.89 3.79 46.12
CA GLU A 27 24.07 4.94 45.73
C GLU A 27 24.01 5.11 44.20
N ASP A 28 25.12 4.86 43.50
CA ASP A 28 25.17 4.89 42.03
C ASP A 28 24.43 3.69 41.39
N LEU A 29 24.51 2.50 41.98
CA LEU A 29 23.93 1.27 41.44
C LEU A 29 22.41 1.18 41.58
N LEU A 30 21.85 1.65 42.70
CA LEU A 30 20.42 1.51 43.00
C LEU A 30 19.50 2.14 41.92
N PRO A 31 19.78 3.36 41.41
CA PRO A 31 19.04 3.92 40.28
C PRO A 31 19.10 3.05 39.03
N LEU A 32 20.26 2.47 38.71
CA LEU A 32 20.45 1.62 37.52
C LEU A 32 19.60 0.34 37.62
N TYR A 33 19.63 -0.32 38.78
CA TYR A 33 18.78 -1.47 39.04
C TYR A 33 17.30 -1.13 38.92
N ARG A 34 16.87 0.02 39.43
CA ARG A 34 15.48 0.48 39.33
C ARG A 34 15.05 0.69 37.87
N ILE A 35 15.89 1.32 37.05
CA ILE A 35 15.61 1.56 35.62
C ILE A 35 15.48 0.22 34.86
N LEU A 36 16.39 -0.72 35.15
CA LEU A 36 16.43 -2.04 34.53
C LEU A 36 15.43 -3.04 35.13
N GLY A 37 14.70 -2.66 36.19
CA GLY A 37 13.78 -3.53 36.93
C GLY A 37 14.46 -4.74 37.59
N ILE A 38 15.73 -4.62 37.95
CA ILE A 38 16.49 -5.68 38.64
C ILE A 38 16.18 -5.59 40.14
N THR A 39 15.77 -6.71 40.72
CA THR A 39 15.44 -6.90 42.13
C THR A 39 16.27 -8.04 42.70
N ALA A 40 16.32 -8.16 44.04
CA ALA A 40 17.03 -9.26 44.69
C ALA A 40 16.51 -10.64 44.25
N ASP A 41 15.23 -10.74 43.91
CA ASP A 41 14.57 -11.99 43.51
C ASP A 41 14.91 -12.40 42.07
N ASN A 42 15.06 -11.42 41.16
CA ASN A 42 15.26 -11.66 39.73
C ASN A 42 16.71 -11.48 39.25
N ALA A 43 17.60 -10.96 40.10
CA ALA A 43 19.00 -10.74 39.75
C ALA A 43 19.65 -12.07 39.37
N ALA A 44 20.33 -12.11 38.22
CA ALA A 44 21.08 -13.29 37.78
C ALA A 44 22.47 -13.37 38.46
N ASP A 45 23.07 -12.22 38.77
CA ASP A 45 24.39 -12.13 39.37
C ASP A 45 24.30 -12.19 40.91
N SER A 46 25.16 -13.01 41.52
CA SER A 46 25.32 -13.10 42.97
C SER A 46 25.78 -11.79 43.62
N PHE A 47 26.55 -10.96 42.91
CA PHE A 47 26.98 -9.63 43.33
C PHE A 47 25.78 -8.71 43.51
N ASP A 48 24.93 -8.62 42.49
CA ASP A 48 23.71 -7.79 42.51
C ASP A 48 22.77 -8.22 43.63
N LYS A 49 22.54 -9.54 43.79
CA LYS A 49 21.73 -10.07 44.89
C LYS A 49 22.25 -9.61 46.24
N THR A 50 23.56 -9.70 46.45
CA THR A 50 24.19 -9.32 47.73
C THR A 50 23.96 -7.84 48.04
N ILE A 51 24.12 -6.96 47.04
CA ILE A 51 23.92 -5.52 47.19
C ILE A 51 22.44 -5.19 47.42
N LEU A 52 21.54 -5.78 46.62
CA LEU A 52 20.10 -5.51 46.69
C LEU A 52 19.45 -6.06 47.97
N SER A 53 19.96 -7.16 48.53
CA SER A 53 19.45 -7.71 49.79
C SER A 53 19.92 -6.91 51.02
N HIS A 54 21.09 -6.26 50.98
CA HIS A 54 21.67 -5.55 52.13
C HIS A 54 22.34 -4.23 51.73
N PRO A 55 21.60 -3.24 51.17
CA PRO A 55 22.18 -1.99 50.68
C PRO A 55 22.81 -1.13 51.78
N GLU A 56 22.30 -1.23 53.01
CA GLU A 56 22.80 -0.52 54.20
C GLU A 56 24.15 -1.05 54.71
N ASN A 57 24.54 -2.27 54.33
CA ASN A 57 25.78 -2.90 54.78
C ASN A 57 26.53 -3.49 53.58
N PRO A 58 27.08 -2.64 52.70
CA PRO A 58 27.73 -3.11 51.49
C PRO A 58 29.03 -3.87 51.79
N PRO A 59 29.34 -4.91 51.02
CA PRO A 59 30.59 -5.66 51.16
C PRO A 59 31.82 -4.82 50.79
N VAL A 60 32.76 -4.70 51.73
CA VAL A 60 33.97 -3.84 51.61
C VAL A 60 35.28 -4.62 51.38
N THR A 61 35.18 -5.90 51.03
CA THR A 61 36.38 -6.68 50.69
C THR A 61 37.00 -6.12 49.40
N ARG A 62 38.32 -6.25 49.25
CA ARG A 62 39.02 -5.71 48.07
C ARG A 62 38.43 -6.23 46.75
N VAL A 63 38.08 -7.52 46.71
CA VAL A 63 37.45 -8.15 45.53
C VAL A 63 36.12 -7.47 45.18
N PHE A 64 35.30 -7.16 46.18
CA PHE A 64 34.03 -6.45 45.96
C PHE A 64 34.26 -4.99 45.55
N ILE A 65 35.17 -4.27 46.21
CA ILE A 65 35.53 -2.89 45.84
C ILE A 65 35.97 -2.81 44.37
N ASP A 66 36.81 -3.76 43.94
CA ASP A 66 37.32 -3.81 42.56
C ASP A 66 36.23 -4.21 41.55
N SER A 67 35.09 -4.79 41.97
CA SER A 67 33.99 -5.20 41.09
C SER A 67 32.85 -4.18 40.94
N TYR A 68 32.75 -3.17 41.81
CA TYR A 68 31.71 -2.14 41.70
C TYR A 68 31.81 -1.34 40.39
N VAL A 69 32.99 -0.81 40.06
CA VAL A 69 33.16 0.03 38.87
C VAL A 69 32.85 -0.75 37.57
N PRO A 70 33.41 -1.96 37.34
CA PRO A 70 33.03 -2.76 36.17
C PRO A 70 31.55 -3.07 36.10
N ARG A 71 30.88 -3.32 37.24
CA ARG A 71 29.45 -3.59 37.26
C ARG A 71 28.63 -2.35 36.92
N ILE A 72 28.98 -1.19 37.47
CA ILE A 72 28.35 0.08 37.13
C ILE A 72 28.47 0.34 35.63
N THR A 73 29.66 0.19 35.04
CA THR A 73 29.84 0.35 33.59
C THR A 73 28.96 -0.62 32.80
N ALA A 74 28.97 -1.91 33.16
CA ALA A 74 28.15 -2.91 32.47
C ALA A 74 26.63 -2.63 32.54
N LEU A 75 26.14 -2.08 33.65
CA LEU A 75 24.73 -1.70 33.76
C LEU A 75 24.39 -0.45 32.95
N HIS A 76 25.32 0.51 32.82
CA HIS A 76 25.13 1.65 31.92
C HIS A 76 25.10 1.20 30.45
N ASP A 77 26.03 0.34 30.04
CA ASP A 77 26.06 -0.23 28.69
C ASP A 77 24.75 -0.97 28.38
N LEU A 78 24.23 -1.74 29.35
CA LEU A 78 22.95 -2.44 29.21
C LEU A 78 21.75 -1.48 29.13
N ILE A 79 21.79 -0.35 29.85
CA ILE A 79 20.75 0.69 29.73
C ILE A 79 20.78 1.29 28.33
N GLU A 80 21.95 1.64 27.81
CA GLU A 80 22.12 2.20 26.46
C GLU A 80 21.60 1.22 25.40
N GLU A 81 21.99 -0.06 25.48
CA GLU A 81 21.50 -1.12 24.59
C GLU A 81 19.96 -1.21 24.61
N ARG A 82 19.35 -1.22 25.80
CA ARG A 82 17.90 -1.31 25.94
C ARG A 82 17.16 -0.05 25.51
N GLN A 83 17.76 1.13 25.66
CA GLN A 83 17.21 2.37 25.12
C GLN A 83 17.17 2.33 23.60
N HIS A 84 18.24 1.85 22.96
CA HIS A 84 18.28 1.65 21.52
C HIS A 84 17.22 0.63 21.04
N ALA A 85 17.05 -0.48 21.77
CA ALA A 85 16.01 -1.45 21.46
C ALA A 85 14.60 -0.84 21.57
N MET A 86 14.32 -0.09 22.64
CA MET A 86 13.03 0.60 22.82
C MET A 86 12.75 1.63 21.71
N GLU A 87 13.76 2.38 21.29
CA GLU A 87 13.65 3.32 20.18
C GLU A 87 13.30 2.60 18.88
N HIS A 88 13.95 1.46 18.61
CA HIS A 88 13.66 0.62 17.46
C HIS A 88 12.23 0.05 17.50
N TYR A 89 11.79 -0.43 18.66
CA TYR A 89 10.42 -0.91 18.86
C TYR A 89 9.40 0.21 18.63
N ARG A 90 9.65 1.42 19.16
CA ARG A 90 8.79 2.58 18.92
C ARG A 90 8.65 2.90 17.43
N GLY A 91 9.76 2.98 16.70
CA GLY A 91 9.72 3.23 15.25
C GLY A 91 8.96 2.14 14.48
N THR A 92 9.09 0.88 14.90
CA THR A 92 8.35 -0.25 14.30
C THR A 92 6.85 -0.15 14.56
N ILE A 93 6.45 0.19 15.79
CA ILE A 93 5.05 0.38 16.17
C ILE A 93 4.42 1.55 15.41
N GLU A 94 5.10 2.69 15.33
CA GLU A 94 4.62 3.87 14.60
C GLU A 94 4.37 3.56 13.11
N MET A 95 5.28 2.81 12.47
CA MET A 95 5.11 2.34 11.10
C MET A 95 3.89 1.42 10.96
N LEU A 96 3.70 0.47 11.87
CA LEU A 96 2.55 -0.45 11.85
C LEU A 96 1.22 0.28 12.09
N TRP A 97 1.17 1.27 12.98
CA TRP A 97 0.00 2.11 13.17
C TRP A 97 -0.35 2.91 11.92
N HIS A 98 0.64 3.43 11.19
CA HIS A 98 0.40 4.12 9.93
C HIS A 98 -0.27 3.19 8.90
N ILE A 99 0.22 1.95 8.78
CA ILE A 99 -0.36 0.92 7.92
C ILE A 99 -1.81 0.59 8.35
N LEU A 100 -2.02 0.35 9.64
CA LEU A 100 -3.33 -0.03 10.16
C LEU A 100 -4.33 1.11 10.16
N HIS A 101 -3.85 2.36 10.03
CA HIS A 101 -4.64 3.58 10.23
C HIS A 101 -5.19 3.65 11.66
N THR A 102 -4.36 3.27 12.63
CA THR A 102 -4.73 3.24 14.06
C THR A 102 -5.12 4.64 14.52
N PRO A 103 -6.29 4.84 15.16
CA PRO A 103 -6.74 6.14 15.67
C PRO A 103 -5.73 6.78 16.61
N LYS A 104 -5.62 8.10 16.57
CA LYS A 104 -4.64 8.84 17.39
C LYS A 104 -4.89 8.66 18.89
N GLU A 105 -6.15 8.52 19.29
CA GLU A 105 -6.55 8.25 20.67
C GLU A 105 -5.94 6.95 21.21
N GLU A 106 -5.89 5.89 20.39
CA GLU A 106 -5.29 4.61 20.76
C GLU A 106 -3.76 4.70 20.84
N GLN A 107 -3.14 5.46 19.92
CA GLN A 107 -1.71 5.73 19.92
C GLN A 107 -1.28 6.48 21.19
N ASP A 108 -2.04 7.51 21.57
CA ASP A 108 -1.78 8.32 22.76
C ASP A 108 -1.96 7.47 24.03
N GLN A 109 -3.00 6.64 24.09
CA GLN A 109 -3.24 5.73 25.22
C GLN A 109 -2.10 4.72 25.40
N TYR A 110 -1.60 4.15 24.29
CA TYR A 110 -0.47 3.22 24.32
C TYR A 110 0.81 3.92 24.81
N THR A 111 1.13 5.08 24.24
CA THR A 111 2.32 5.86 24.58
C THR A 111 2.33 6.25 26.06
N GLN A 112 1.18 6.60 26.63
CA GLN A 112 1.07 6.95 28.04
C GLN A 112 1.30 5.75 28.99
N THR A 113 0.99 4.54 28.54
CA THR A 113 0.99 3.33 29.38
C THR A 113 2.36 2.63 29.41
N TYR A 114 3.12 2.63 28.31
CA TYR A 114 4.23 1.69 28.13
C TYR A 114 5.64 2.32 28.04
N CYS A 115 5.81 3.62 28.27
CA CYS A 115 7.04 4.37 27.93
C CYS A 115 8.08 4.65 29.05
N THR A 116 8.10 3.95 30.19
CA THR A 116 8.93 4.43 31.34
C THR A 116 9.98 3.47 31.92
N LEU A 117 9.98 2.18 31.60
CA LEU A 117 10.88 1.20 32.21
C LEU A 117 11.66 0.41 31.16
N LEU A 118 12.92 0.07 31.47
CA LEU A 118 13.81 -0.74 30.61
C LEU A 118 13.97 -2.16 31.18
N SER A 119 12.93 -2.69 31.81
CA SER A 119 12.93 -4.06 32.32
C SER A 119 12.75 -5.08 31.20
N ASN A 120 13.15 -6.34 31.47
CA ASN A 120 12.89 -7.44 30.54
C ASN A 120 11.39 -7.60 30.26
N GLU A 121 10.55 -7.39 31.28
CA GLU A 121 9.10 -7.44 31.12
C GLU A 121 8.58 -6.33 30.19
N ALA A 122 9.15 -5.12 30.30
CA ALA A 122 8.77 -4.01 29.43
C ALA A 122 9.15 -4.31 27.97
N LEU A 123 10.37 -4.80 27.72
CA LEU A 123 10.80 -5.21 26.36
C LEU A 123 9.93 -6.32 25.79
N ALA A 124 9.64 -7.36 26.59
CA ALA A 124 8.77 -8.46 26.16
C ALA A 124 7.35 -7.98 25.79
N LYS A 125 6.80 -7.01 26.53
CA LYS A 125 5.50 -6.40 26.19
C LYS A 125 5.53 -5.61 24.88
N GLN A 126 6.65 -4.95 24.57
CA GLN A 126 6.82 -4.28 23.27
C GLN A 126 6.85 -5.29 22.12
N GLU A 127 7.62 -6.38 22.27
CA GLU A 127 7.71 -7.45 21.30
C GLU A 127 6.35 -8.14 21.08
N GLU A 128 5.62 -8.42 22.15
CA GLU A 128 4.27 -9.00 22.08
C GLU A 128 3.31 -8.07 21.33
N TYR A 129 3.35 -6.76 21.63
CA TYR A 129 2.49 -5.79 20.96
C TYR A 129 2.84 -5.63 19.46
N ILE A 130 4.14 -5.61 19.12
CA ILE A 130 4.58 -5.63 17.72
C ILE A 130 4.05 -6.88 17.01
N ALA A 131 4.15 -8.06 17.63
CA ALA A 131 3.64 -9.29 17.05
C ALA A 131 2.12 -9.25 16.84
N GLN A 132 1.37 -8.67 17.78
CA GLN A 132 -0.08 -8.45 17.65
C GLN A 132 -0.39 -7.54 16.46
N LEU A 133 0.27 -6.38 16.36
CA LEU A 133 0.08 -5.44 15.24
C LEU A 133 0.47 -6.07 13.90
N GLN A 134 1.55 -6.86 13.85
CA GLN A 134 1.95 -7.58 12.63
C GLN A 134 0.91 -8.60 12.20
N GLU A 135 0.31 -9.34 13.13
CA GLU A 135 -0.78 -10.27 12.82
C GLU A 135 -2.04 -9.51 12.38
N GLU A 136 -2.37 -8.37 12.99
CA GLU A 136 -3.47 -7.52 12.52
C GLU A 136 -3.24 -7.01 11.09
N VAL A 137 -2.01 -6.56 10.78
CA VAL A 137 -1.64 -6.16 9.40
C VAL A 137 -1.83 -7.32 8.45
N LYS A 138 -1.32 -8.51 8.80
CA LYS A 138 -1.47 -9.71 7.99
C LYS A 138 -2.93 -10.05 7.75
N MET A 139 -3.76 -10.06 8.80
CA MET A 139 -5.20 -10.33 8.72
C MET A 139 -5.92 -9.29 7.85
N LYS A 140 -5.54 -8.01 7.94
CA LYS A 140 -6.07 -6.95 7.10
C LYS A 140 -5.66 -7.14 5.63
N LEU A 141 -4.42 -7.53 5.37
CA LEU A 141 -3.93 -7.81 4.01
C LEU A 141 -4.66 -9.00 3.37
N GLN A 142 -5.05 -10.01 4.16
CA GLN A 142 -5.85 -11.14 3.68
C GLN A 142 -7.20 -10.74 3.09
N SER A 143 -7.79 -9.61 3.51
CA SER A 143 -9.02 -9.09 2.92
C SER A 143 -8.78 -8.03 1.85
N LEU A 144 -7.78 -7.15 2.06
CA LEU A 144 -7.50 -6.03 1.16
C LEU A 144 -6.92 -6.47 -0.19
N ILE A 145 -5.96 -7.40 -0.20
CA ILE A 145 -5.34 -7.83 -1.48
C ILE A 145 -6.37 -8.50 -2.39
N PRO A 146 -7.22 -9.44 -1.93
CA PRO A 146 -8.26 -10.01 -2.78
C PRO A 146 -9.27 -8.97 -3.29
N ALA A 147 -9.70 -8.03 -2.44
CA ALA A 147 -10.61 -6.96 -2.87
C ALA A 147 -9.96 -6.08 -3.97
N LEU A 148 -8.69 -5.71 -3.79
CA LEU A 148 -7.94 -4.96 -4.80
C LEU A 148 -7.74 -5.76 -6.10
N ARG A 149 -7.50 -7.07 -6.00
CA ARG A 149 -7.43 -7.96 -7.17
C ARG A 149 -8.75 -8.03 -7.93
N GLU A 150 -9.88 -8.02 -7.22
CA GLU A 150 -11.20 -7.96 -7.84
C GLU A 150 -11.39 -6.65 -8.62
N GLU A 151 -11.03 -5.50 -8.02
CA GLU A 151 -11.07 -4.20 -8.71
C GLU A 151 -10.15 -4.16 -9.94
N ILE A 152 -8.92 -4.70 -9.81
CA ILE A 152 -8.00 -4.85 -10.95
C ILE A 152 -8.61 -5.73 -12.03
N GLY A 153 -9.20 -6.86 -11.66
CA GLY A 153 -9.88 -7.79 -12.57
C GLY A 153 -10.99 -7.11 -13.37
N GLN A 154 -11.84 -6.32 -12.71
CA GLN A 154 -12.91 -5.56 -13.37
C GLN A 154 -12.37 -4.55 -14.39
N VAL A 155 -11.28 -3.84 -14.07
CA VAL A 155 -10.65 -2.91 -15.02
C VAL A 155 -10.02 -3.66 -16.20
N CYS A 156 -9.37 -4.80 -15.94
CA CYS A 156 -8.79 -5.63 -16.98
C CYS A 156 -9.84 -6.21 -17.92
N GLU A 157 -10.95 -6.73 -17.40
CA GLU A 157 -12.08 -7.22 -18.20
C GLU A 157 -12.67 -6.12 -19.07
N TYR A 158 -12.88 -4.93 -18.48
CA TYR A 158 -13.34 -3.75 -19.22
C TYR A 158 -12.39 -3.43 -20.38
N MET A 159 -11.09 -3.31 -20.12
CA MET A 159 -10.12 -2.97 -21.15
C MET A 159 -10.00 -4.05 -22.24
N ASN A 160 -9.95 -5.32 -21.85
CA ASN A 160 -9.87 -6.46 -22.80
C ASN A 160 -11.10 -6.57 -23.71
N THR A 161 -12.23 -5.97 -23.33
CA THR A 161 -13.42 -5.90 -24.19
C THR A 161 -13.21 -5.00 -25.41
N TYR A 162 -12.37 -3.96 -25.27
CA TYR A 162 -12.22 -2.90 -26.27
C TYR A 162 -10.82 -2.77 -26.86
N CYS A 163 -9.79 -3.36 -26.25
CA CYS A 163 -8.42 -3.22 -26.72
C CYS A 163 -7.53 -4.40 -26.34
N THR A 164 -6.38 -4.49 -27.00
CA THR A 164 -5.36 -5.53 -26.75
C THR A 164 -4.20 -5.05 -25.89
N THR A 165 -4.26 -3.82 -25.36
CA THR A 165 -3.17 -3.17 -24.61
C THR A 165 -2.59 -4.04 -23.49
N LEU A 166 -3.43 -4.78 -22.77
CA LEU A 166 -3.01 -5.60 -21.63
C LEU A 166 -2.28 -6.89 -22.03
N GLN A 167 -2.29 -7.31 -23.30
CA GLN A 167 -1.59 -8.52 -23.74
C GLN A 167 -0.06 -8.42 -23.57
N ALA A 168 0.47 -7.20 -23.59
CA ALA A 168 1.89 -6.93 -23.38
C ALA A 168 2.27 -6.68 -21.92
N TRP A 169 1.29 -6.62 -21.00
CA TRP A 169 1.54 -6.29 -19.59
C TRP A 169 1.89 -7.54 -18.79
N ASP A 170 2.87 -7.41 -17.88
CA ASP A 170 3.16 -8.44 -16.90
C ASP A 170 2.20 -8.33 -15.71
N LEU A 171 1.21 -9.21 -15.67
CA LEU A 171 0.25 -9.33 -14.58
C LEU A 171 0.64 -10.41 -13.56
N GLY A 172 1.87 -10.94 -13.63
CA GLY A 172 2.35 -12.02 -12.77
C GLY A 172 2.30 -11.71 -11.27
N VAL A 173 2.37 -10.43 -10.91
CA VAL A 173 2.22 -9.97 -9.51
C VAL A 173 0.86 -10.36 -8.90
N LEU A 174 -0.19 -10.52 -9.71
CA LEU A 174 -1.51 -10.95 -9.27
C LEU A 174 -1.56 -12.44 -8.90
N ALA A 175 -0.54 -13.23 -9.24
CA ALA A 175 -0.47 -14.66 -8.98
C ALA A 175 0.11 -15.00 -7.59
N VAL A 176 0.52 -14.01 -6.79
CA VAL A 176 1.07 -14.24 -5.45
C VAL A 176 0.01 -14.94 -4.57
N PRO A 177 0.33 -16.08 -3.94
CA PRO A 177 -0.63 -16.82 -3.13
C PRO A 177 -0.90 -16.13 -1.77
N PRO A 178 -2.08 -16.35 -1.15
CA PRO A 178 -2.47 -15.69 0.10
C PRO A 178 -1.47 -15.85 1.25
N GLU A 179 -0.77 -16.97 1.32
CA GLU A 179 0.24 -17.25 2.35
C GLU A 179 1.45 -16.31 2.28
N LEU A 180 1.68 -15.70 1.12
CA LEU A 180 2.78 -14.78 0.86
C LEU A 180 2.33 -13.31 0.82
N PHE A 181 1.10 -13.01 1.23
CA PHE A 181 0.64 -11.62 1.31
C PHE A 181 1.47 -10.81 2.30
N SER A 182 2.00 -9.71 1.79
CA SER A 182 2.83 -8.75 2.53
C SER A 182 2.46 -7.33 2.12
N MET A 183 2.98 -6.34 2.86
CA MET A 183 2.80 -4.94 2.49
C MET A 183 3.38 -4.63 1.11
N GLU A 184 4.57 -5.17 0.81
CA GLU A 184 5.22 -5.03 -0.49
C GLU A 184 4.31 -5.55 -1.62
N VAL A 185 3.68 -6.71 -1.43
CA VAL A 185 2.72 -7.26 -2.41
C VAL A 185 1.53 -6.31 -2.58
N PHE A 186 0.97 -5.79 -1.49
CA PHE A 186 -0.15 -4.85 -1.55
C PHE A 186 0.22 -3.54 -2.26
N GLU A 187 1.40 -2.99 -2.02
CA GLU A 187 1.90 -1.80 -2.71
C GLU A 187 2.08 -2.04 -4.21
N GLN A 188 2.66 -3.19 -4.60
CA GLN A 188 2.79 -3.55 -6.01
C GLN A 188 1.43 -3.68 -6.71
N HIS A 189 0.41 -4.23 -6.03
CA HIS A 189 -0.95 -4.29 -6.57
C HIS A 189 -1.56 -2.90 -6.72
N ASN A 190 -1.37 -2.00 -5.75
CA ASN A 190 -1.87 -0.63 -5.85
C ASN A 190 -1.21 0.14 -7.00
N GLN A 191 0.10 -0.03 -7.17
CA GLN A 191 0.83 0.59 -8.27
C GLN A 191 0.31 0.11 -9.63
N LEU A 192 0.11 -1.21 -9.79
CA LEU A 192 -0.49 -1.78 -11.00
C LEU A 192 -1.91 -1.23 -11.22
N PHE A 193 -2.72 -1.17 -10.17
CA PHE A 193 -4.09 -0.67 -10.26
C PHE A 193 -4.15 0.80 -10.71
N GLU A 194 -3.24 1.65 -10.21
CA GLU A 194 -3.15 3.03 -10.64
C GLU A 194 -2.72 3.16 -12.10
N GLN A 195 -1.75 2.34 -12.56
CA GLN A 195 -1.38 2.27 -13.97
C GLN A 195 -2.56 1.85 -14.86
N LEU A 196 -3.33 0.85 -14.42
CA LEU A 196 -4.53 0.39 -15.12
C LEU A 196 -5.61 1.47 -15.17
N ARG A 197 -5.82 2.22 -14.08
CA ARG A 197 -6.76 3.35 -14.06
C ARG A 197 -6.37 4.44 -15.06
N GLN A 198 -5.08 4.76 -15.16
CA GLN A 198 -4.58 5.73 -16.12
C GLN A 198 -4.76 5.24 -17.57
N ALA A 199 -4.44 3.98 -17.85
CA ALA A 199 -4.65 3.39 -19.17
C ALA A 199 -6.14 3.34 -19.55
N LYS A 200 -7.01 2.99 -18.59
CA LYS A 200 -8.47 3.04 -18.77
C LYS A 200 -8.95 4.46 -19.05
N ALA A 201 -8.46 5.48 -18.34
CA ALA A 201 -8.86 6.86 -18.55
C ALA A 201 -8.50 7.38 -19.96
N GLN A 202 -7.42 6.88 -20.56
CA GLN A 202 -7.08 7.17 -21.96
C GLN A 202 -8.00 6.45 -22.95
N LEU A 203 -8.48 5.26 -22.60
CA LEU A 203 -9.38 4.45 -23.42
C LEU A 203 -10.84 4.92 -23.37
N ASP A 204 -11.31 5.41 -22.22
CA ASP A 204 -12.68 5.88 -21.97
C ASP A 204 -13.27 6.81 -23.06
N PRO A 205 -12.57 7.84 -23.57
CA PRO A 205 -13.12 8.69 -24.64
C PRO A 205 -13.34 7.93 -25.96
N ILE A 206 -12.49 6.94 -26.27
CA ILE A 206 -12.65 6.09 -27.45
C ILE A 206 -13.89 5.21 -27.25
N VAL A 207 -13.98 4.54 -26.11
CA VAL A 207 -15.11 3.63 -25.80
C VAL A 207 -16.45 4.36 -25.81
N ALA A 208 -16.50 5.60 -25.33
CA ALA A 208 -17.70 6.43 -25.40
C ALA A 208 -18.17 6.64 -26.85
N LEU A 209 -17.26 6.99 -27.76
CA LEU A 209 -17.57 7.19 -29.17
C LEU A 209 -17.88 5.87 -29.91
N VAL A 210 -17.19 4.78 -29.57
CA VAL A 210 -17.49 3.43 -30.10
C VAL A 210 -18.93 3.05 -29.73
N ASN A 211 -19.31 3.19 -28.46
CA ASN A 211 -20.65 2.87 -28.00
C ASN A 211 -21.71 3.79 -28.63
N GLU A 212 -21.41 5.09 -28.80
CA GLU A 212 -22.29 6.00 -29.53
C GLU A 212 -22.49 5.53 -30.97
N ARG A 213 -21.41 5.13 -31.65
CA ARG A 213 -21.47 4.65 -33.02
C ARG A 213 -22.28 3.36 -33.16
N GLU A 214 -22.03 2.36 -32.32
CA GLU A 214 -22.78 1.10 -32.34
C GLU A 214 -24.27 1.35 -32.10
N HIS A 215 -24.62 2.26 -31.19
CA HIS A 215 -26.01 2.68 -31.00
C HIS A 215 -26.61 3.33 -32.26
N LEU A 216 -25.88 4.22 -32.93
CA LEU A 216 -26.34 4.84 -34.18
C LEU A 216 -26.54 3.80 -35.31
N LEU A 217 -25.71 2.75 -35.37
CA LEU A 217 -25.87 1.65 -36.31
C LEU A 217 -27.11 0.80 -36.01
N GLU A 218 -27.45 0.59 -34.73
CA GLU A 218 -28.72 -0.03 -34.34
C GLU A 218 -29.93 0.81 -34.80
N LEU A 219 -29.86 2.14 -34.62
CA LEU A 219 -30.90 3.05 -35.12
C LEU A 219 -31.00 3.06 -36.65
N GLN A 220 -29.88 2.88 -37.36
CA GLN A 220 -29.86 2.72 -38.81
C GLN A 220 -30.58 1.43 -39.23
N LYS A 221 -30.33 0.30 -38.55
CA LYS A 221 -31.06 -0.96 -38.77
C LYS A 221 -32.56 -0.78 -38.53
N GLU A 222 -32.95 -0.05 -37.48
CA GLU A 222 -34.36 0.29 -37.23
C GLU A 222 -34.96 1.11 -38.38
N LEU A 223 -34.26 2.15 -38.86
CA LEU A 223 -34.71 2.98 -39.97
C LEU A 223 -34.91 2.16 -41.24
N GLU A 224 -33.97 1.27 -41.56
CA GLU A 224 -34.09 0.37 -42.71
C GLU A 224 -35.30 -0.56 -42.58
N SER A 225 -35.57 -1.08 -41.38
CA SER A 225 -36.75 -1.93 -41.14
C SER A 225 -38.05 -1.16 -41.42
N ILE A 226 -38.15 0.10 -40.98
CA ILE A 226 -39.30 0.97 -41.21
C ILE A 226 -39.43 1.31 -42.71
N MET A 227 -38.31 1.49 -43.42
CA MET A 227 -38.31 1.77 -44.85
C MET A 227 -38.76 0.55 -45.68
N LYS A 228 -38.47 -0.66 -45.23
CA LYS A 228 -38.84 -1.92 -45.89
C LYS A 228 -40.28 -2.36 -45.57
N ASP A 229 -40.91 -1.83 -44.53
CA ASP A 229 -42.28 -2.19 -44.13
C ASP A 229 -43.35 -1.62 -45.08
N PRO A 230 -44.09 -2.47 -45.83
CA PRO A 230 -45.16 -2.03 -46.74
C PRO A 230 -46.35 -1.37 -46.01
N SER A 231 -46.55 -1.69 -44.73
CA SER A 231 -47.68 -1.19 -43.93
C SER A 231 -47.54 0.29 -43.56
N ARG A 232 -46.34 0.84 -43.72
CA ARG A 232 -45.99 2.25 -43.48
C ARG A 232 -46.92 3.27 -44.15
N TYR A 233 -47.47 2.92 -45.31
CA TYR A 233 -48.38 3.79 -46.08
C TYR A 233 -49.86 3.39 -45.96
N THR A 234 -50.16 2.22 -45.41
CA THR A 234 -51.53 1.68 -45.35
C THR A 234 -52.20 1.91 -43.99
N ASP A 235 -51.43 1.99 -42.90
CA ASP A 235 -51.97 2.27 -41.56
C ASP A 235 -52.21 3.79 -41.35
N ARG A 236 -53.40 4.26 -41.76
CA ARG A 236 -53.85 5.65 -41.63
C ARG A 236 -53.83 6.20 -40.19
N ARG A 237 -53.90 5.33 -39.16
CA ARG A 237 -53.91 5.77 -37.76
C ARG A 237 -52.51 6.09 -37.25
N ASN A 238 -51.49 5.38 -37.72
CA ASN A 238 -50.10 5.53 -37.27
C ASN A 238 -49.17 6.22 -38.27
N SER A 239 -49.62 6.49 -39.50
CA SER A 239 -48.77 7.04 -40.58
C SER A 239 -47.96 8.28 -40.17
N ASN A 240 -48.57 9.25 -39.48
CA ASN A 240 -47.86 10.45 -38.99
C ASN A 240 -46.81 10.12 -37.92
N LYS A 241 -47.08 9.14 -37.04
CA LYS A 241 -46.13 8.69 -36.01
C LYS A 241 -44.93 7.99 -36.65
N ILE A 242 -45.17 7.14 -37.64
CA ILE A 242 -44.12 6.43 -38.39
C ILE A 242 -43.25 7.44 -39.16
N LEU A 243 -43.86 8.40 -39.84
CA LEU A 243 -43.14 9.44 -40.57
C LEU A 243 -42.29 10.33 -39.64
N ASN A 244 -42.82 10.70 -38.47
CA ASN A 244 -42.08 11.47 -37.48
C ASN A 244 -40.90 10.68 -36.89
N ARG A 245 -41.09 9.38 -36.57
CA ARG A 245 -40.01 8.49 -36.10
C ARG A 245 -38.93 8.35 -37.17
N GLN A 246 -39.31 8.11 -38.42
CA GLN A 246 -38.37 8.03 -39.54
C GLN A 246 -37.54 9.32 -39.69
N ARG A 247 -38.19 10.50 -39.71
CA ARG A 247 -37.47 11.78 -39.80
C ARG A 247 -36.55 12.05 -38.60
N ALA A 248 -36.85 11.49 -37.44
CA ALA A 248 -35.97 11.57 -36.27
C ALA A 248 -34.76 10.64 -36.45
N LEU A 249 -34.99 9.38 -36.82
CA LEU A 249 -33.92 8.41 -37.09
C LEU A 249 -32.99 8.89 -38.22
N GLU A 250 -33.53 9.44 -39.31
CA GLU A 250 -32.73 10.03 -40.40
C GLU A 250 -31.84 11.19 -39.94
N ARG A 251 -32.22 11.92 -38.89
CA ARG A 251 -31.40 12.99 -38.31
C ARG A 251 -30.28 12.41 -37.45
N GLU A 252 -30.56 11.39 -36.65
CA GLU A 252 -29.54 10.73 -35.82
C GLU A 252 -28.52 9.97 -36.66
N VAL A 253 -28.96 9.17 -37.64
CA VAL A 253 -28.07 8.36 -38.51
C VAL A 253 -27.11 9.23 -39.32
N LYS A 254 -27.47 10.48 -39.63
CA LYS A 254 -26.56 11.45 -40.27
C LYS A 254 -25.36 11.85 -39.40
N ARG A 255 -25.36 11.51 -38.11
CA ARG A 255 -24.24 11.75 -37.20
C ARG A 255 -23.15 10.70 -37.32
N ILE A 256 -23.42 9.51 -37.88
CA ILE A 256 -22.44 8.43 -38.01
C ILE A 256 -21.12 8.93 -38.64
N PRO A 257 -21.12 9.63 -39.80
CA PRO A 257 -19.88 10.10 -40.40
C PRO A 257 -19.14 11.17 -39.56
N LEU A 258 -19.84 11.87 -38.66
CA LEU A 258 -19.20 12.81 -37.73
C LEU A 258 -18.49 12.06 -36.61
N VAL A 259 -19.11 11.00 -36.10
CA VAL A 259 -18.52 10.12 -35.08
C VAL A 259 -17.31 9.39 -35.67
N ASP A 260 -17.40 8.88 -36.90
CA ASP A 260 -16.29 8.21 -37.62
C ASP A 260 -15.08 9.13 -37.77
N LYS A 261 -15.30 10.38 -38.19
CA LYS A 261 -14.25 11.40 -38.32
C LYS A 261 -13.56 11.75 -37.01
N GLN A 262 -14.22 11.55 -35.87
CA GLN A 262 -13.63 11.74 -34.54
C GLN A 262 -12.91 10.47 -34.08
N LEU A 263 -13.51 9.30 -34.31
CA LEU A 263 -12.98 8.00 -33.91
C LEU A 263 -11.67 7.66 -34.60
N ILE A 264 -11.60 7.81 -35.93
CA ILE A 264 -10.43 7.41 -36.72
C ILE A 264 -9.12 8.04 -36.21
N PRO A 265 -9.01 9.37 -36.04
CA PRO A 265 -7.78 9.96 -35.50
C PRO A 265 -7.54 9.59 -34.03
N LEU A 266 -8.59 9.54 -33.20
CA LEU A 266 -8.47 9.22 -31.78
C LEU A 266 -7.93 7.80 -31.55
N ILE A 267 -8.45 6.82 -32.30
CA ILE A 267 -7.97 5.43 -32.28
C ILE A 267 -6.56 5.38 -32.85
N GLY A 268 -6.29 6.04 -33.97
CA GLY A 268 -4.95 6.07 -34.56
C GLY A 268 -3.89 6.60 -33.61
N ASP A 269 -4.18 7.69 -32.88
CA ASP A 269 -3.27 8.27 -31.89
C ASP A 269 -3.05 7.33 -30.69
N TYR A 270 -4.10 6.61 -30.26
CA TYR A 270 -4.03 5.63 -29.17
C TYR A 270 -3.16 4.43 -29.54
N GLU A 271 -3.41 3.82 -30.70
CA GLU A 271 -2.72 2.60 -31.18
C GLU A 271 -1.23 2.83 -31.50
N LEU A 272 -0.78 4.08 -31.68
CA LEU A 272 0.65 4.39 -31.84
C LEU A 272 1.48 4.01 -30.61
N HIS A 273 0.88 4.03 -29.43
CA HIS A 273 1.58 3.86 -28.15
C HIS A 273 1.00 2.73 -27.30
N ASN A 274 -0.16 2.20 -27.69
CA ASN A 274 -0.92 1.20 -26.95
C ASN A 274 -1.30 0.03 -27.88
N GLY A 275 -2.06 -0.94 -27.36
CA GLY A 275 -2.59 -2.03 -28.18
C GLY A 275 -3.70 -1.58 -29.12
N GLU A 276 -4.01 -2.45 -30.07
CA GLU A 276 -5.09 -2.26 -31.04
C GLU A 276 -6.46 -2.17 -30.36
N ILE A 277 -7.32 -1.28 -30.86
CA ILE A 277 -8.72 -1.19 -30.48
C ILE A 277 -9.51 -2.26 -31.23
N VAL A 278 -10.22 -3.10 -30.48
CA VAL A 278 -11.00 -4.23 -31.01
C VAL A 278 -12.47 -4.08 -30.61
N VAL A 279 -13.36 -4.41 -31.54
CA VAL A 279 -14.81 -4.48 -31.27
C VAL A 279 -15.31 -5.79 -31.86
N ASN A 280 -15.98 -6.62 -31.06
CA ASN A 280 -16.40 -7.97 -31.44
C ASN A 280 -15.26 -8.87 -31.96
N GLY A 281 -14.01 -8.61 -31.52
CA GLY A 281 -12.83 -9.38 -31.91
C GLY A 281 -12.16 -8.94 -33.22
N GLU A 282 -12.63 -7.87 -33.85
CA GLU A 282 -12.05 -7.33 -35.09
C GLU A 282 -11.38 -5.96 -34.87
N PRO A 283 -10.25 -5.67 -35.55
CA PRO A 283 -9.57 -4.37 -35.46
C PRO A 283 -10.48 -3.23 -35.95
N TYR A 284 -10.88 -2.36 -35.03
CA TYR A 284 -11.95 -1.40 -35.30
C TYR A 284 -11.53 -0.29 -36.26
N LEU A 285 -10.27 0.16 -36.20
CA LEU A 285 -9.76 1.18 -37.11
C LEU A 285 -9.80 0.73 -38.58
N GLN A 286 -9.58 -0.56 -38.84
CA GLN A 286 -9.65 -1.11 -40.19
C GLN A 286 -11.08 -1.09 -40.71
N ILE A 287 -12.05 -1.54 -39.91
CA ILE A 287 -13.48 -1.49 -40.24
C ILE A 287 -13.91 -0.07 -40.61
N LEU A 288 -13.55 0.92 -39.79
CA LEU A 288 -13.92 2.33 -40.03
C LEU A 288 -13.34 2.87 -41.34
N LYS A 289 -12.10 2.53 -41.68
CA LYS A 289 -11.45 2.97 -42.92
C LYS A 289 -12.09 2.33 -44.16
N GLU A 290 -12.39 1.04 -44.10
CA GLU A 290 -13.06 0.32 -45.20
C GLU A 290 -14.47 0.88 -45.47
N GLU A 291 -15.23 1.18 -44.41
CA GLU A 291 -16.56 1.78 -44.53
C GLU A 291 -16.51 3.23 -45.02
N GLU A 292 -15.52 4.03 -44.60
CA GLU A 292 -15.32 5.39 -45.11
C GLU A 292 -14.98 5.38 -46.63
N GLU A 293 -14.14 4.44 -47.07
CA GLU A 293 -13.82 4.28 -48.49
C GLU A 293 -15.02 3.81 -49.32
N ALA A 294 -15.85 2.91 -48.79
CA ALA A 294 -17.09 2.50 -49.43
C ALA A 294 -18.09 3.66 -49.58
N TYR A 295 -18.07 4.63 -48.67
CA TYR A 295 -18.95 5.81 -48.69
C TYR A 295 -18.44 6.94 -49.60
N LYS A 296 -17.16 6.95 -50.01
CA LYS A 296 -16.65 7.95 -50.96
C LYS A 296 -17.35 7.75 -52.31
N PRO A 297 -18.10 8.75 -52.83
CA PRO A 297 -18.70 8.63 -54.14
C PRO A 297 -17.58 8.41 -55.15
N ARG A 298 -17.68 7.34 -55.95
CA ARG A 298 -16.75 7.10 -57.06
C ARG A 298 -16.73 8.36 -57.91
N SER A 299 -15.62 9.10 -57.84
CA SER A 299 -15.37 10.27 -58.67
C SER A 299 -15.57 9.82 -60.12
N VAL A 300 -16.64 10.30 -60.74
CA VAL A 300 -16.85 10.15 -62.18
C VAL A 300 -15.71 10.94 -62.82
N ARG A 301 -14.70 10.24 -63.33
CA ARG A 301 -13.75 10.82 -64.27
C ARG A 301 -14.59 11.34 -65.44
N VAL A 302 -14.76 12.65 -65.49
CA VAL A 302 -15.24 13.33 -66.68
C VAL A 302 -14.16 13.10 -67.72
N TRP A 303 -14.48 12.28 -68.73
CA TRP A 303 -13.69 12.16 -69.93
C TRP A 303 -13.78 13.51 -70.63
N GLU A 304 -12.67 14.27 -70.63
CA GLU A 304 -12.50 15.36 -71.59
C GLU A 304 -12.33 14.70 -72.97
N GLU A 305 -13.44 14.56 -73.69
CA GLU A 305 -13.42 14.45 -75.14
C GLU A 305 -12.76 15.72 -75.67
N SER A 306 -11.51 15.58 -76.11
CA SER A 306 -10.83 16.58 -76.92
C SER A 306 -11.28 16.38 -78.36
N ASP A 307 -12.30 17.13 -78.76
CA ASP A 307 -12.58 17.41 -80.17
C ASP A 307 -11.78 18.63 -80.61
N GLU A 308 -11.31 18.55 -81.86
CA GLU A 308 -10.57 19.51 -82.72
C GLU A 308 -9.03 19.48 -82.70
#